data_AF-A0A972F2N2-F1
#
_entry.id   AF-A0A972F2N2-F1
#
_cell.length_a   1.000
_cell.length_b   1.000
_cell.length_c   1.000
_cell.angle_alpha   90.00
_cell.angle_beta   90.00
_cell.angle_gamma   90.00
#
_symmetry.space_group_name_H-M   'P 1'
#
loop_
_entity.id
_entity.type
_entity.pdbx_description
1 polymer ?
#
loop_
_entity_poly.entity_id
_entity_poly.type
_entity_poly.pdbx_seq_one_letter_code
_entity_poly.pdbx_strand_id
1 'polypeptide(L)'
;KTQTIDQISDSVLKLPQGTRFMVLSPLVRGRKGEHAKVFEEARASGFVRVRVDGEIRGLDEEIVLDKNKKHHIELVVDRLSLKEKIERRLSDSLETAAKLSNGLVIINTPDDGKDRLYSQNYACEDCGINMEELSPRFFSFNSPQGACPLCAGLGSQLRADASLIIPNDSLSLREGAVDVPGWNNFKPDSVTMIYFEALAEKYNFSLNTKYKDLPEGIKEIILYGTGSEKLELKYKTGSGYRTYRQPFEGILNNVERRYRETQSSYMREEYEALMLEHPCPECQGKRLKKEALSVYVGGLNIHEFCEMPVSESLKFIEDLKLSEKETVIAAQIRKEIISRLEFLNSVGLSYLTLSRSASTLSGGESQRIRLATQIGSSLMGVLYILDEPSIGLHRRDSEKLIRTLKGLRDLGNSVIVVEHDKETMRNADFIVDMGPGAGAHGGEIVAIGPPEAICKNPKSLTGQYLTGKKKIPLPKTRREITDRRIKIIGAEENNLKKIDVEIPLGTLTCVSGVSGSGKSSLVNEIIYKALAAERNRAKLRPGKFVRIEGSELIDKVICIDQSPIGRTPRSNPATYTGLFDGIRELYSM
;
A
#
# COMPACT_ATOMS: atom_id res chain seq x y z
N LYS A 1 -8.67 1.26 -31.49
CA LYS A 1 -7.89 0.04 -31.85
C LYS A 1 -6.64 0.49 -32.59
N THR A 2 -5.48 -0.12 -32.34
CA THR A 2 -4.26 0.20 -33.08
C THR A 2 -4.34 -0.39 -34.50
N GLN A 3 -3.90 0.39 -35.49
CA GLN A 3 -3.83 -0.04 -36.88
C GLN A 3 -2.53 0.50 -37.50
N THR A 4 -1.80 -0.38 -38.18
CA THR A 4 -0.61 0.01 -38.96
C THR A 4 -1.02 0.86 -40.16
N ILE A 5 -0.08 1.63 -40.73
CA ILE A 5 -0.35 2.41 -41.94
C ILE A 5 -0.82 1.51 -43.09
N ASP A 6 -0.25 0.31 -43.22
CA ASP A 6 -0.66 -0.68 -44.21
C ASP A 6 -2.11 -1.12 -44.00
N GLN A 7 -2.51 -1.41 -42.76
CA GLN A 7 -3.91 -1.76 -42.45
C GLN A 7 -4.88 -0.61 -42.68
N ILE A 8 -4.46 0.64 -42.43
CA ILE A 8 -5.25 1.83 -42.72
C ILE A 8 -5.38 1.99 -44.24
N SER A 9 -4.29 1.82 -44.98
CA SER A 9 -4.25 1.85 -46.44
C SER A 9 -5.19 0.79 -47.04
N ASP A 10 -5.09 -0.45 -46.59
CA ASP A 10 -5.96 -1.57 -46.99
C ASP A 10 -7.44 -1.29 -46.71
N SER A 11 -7.76 -0.61 -45.60
CA SER A 11 -9.13 -0.20 -45.27
C SER A 11 -9.66 0.84 -46.25
N VAL A 12 -8.82 1.82 -46.62
CA VAL A 12 -9.18 2.88 -47.58
C VAL A 12 -9.30 2.33 -49.00
N LEU A 13 -8.44 1.37 -49.39
CA LEU A 13 -8.46 0.73 -50.72
C LEU A 13 -9.72 -0.12 -50.98
N LYS A 14 -10.49 -0.47 -49.93
CA LYS A 14 -11.79 -1.15 -50.07
C LYS A 14 -12.94 -0.23 -50.50
N LEU A 15 -12.71 1.09 -50.53
CA LEU A 15 -13.72 2.03 -51.02
C LEU A 15 -13.94 1.86 -52.53
N PRO A 16 -15.13 2.21 -53.07
CA PRO A 16 -15.40 2.14 -54.50
C PRO A 16 -14.39 2.93 -55.34
N GLN A 17 -14.08 2.41 -56.54
CA GLN A 17 -13.20 3.10 -57.47
C GLN A 17 -13.81 4.45 -57.89
N GLY A 18 -13.00 5.50 -57.92
CA GLY A 18 -13.44 6.88 -58.19
C GLY A 18 -13.88 7.69 -56.98
N THR A 19 -14.01 7.08 -55.78
CA THR A 19 -14.33 7.81 -54.54
C THR A 19 -13.29 8.88 -54.23
N ARG A 20 -13.74 10.11 -53.95
CA ARG A 20 -12.88 11.22 -53.50
C ARG A 20 -12.80 11.21 -51.98
N PHE A 21 -11.62 11.42 -51.43
CA PHE A 21 -11.41 11.49 -49.98
C PHE A 21 -10.28 12.45 -49.63
N MET A 22 -10.30 12.92 -48.39
CA MET A 22 -9.28 13.81 -47.83
C MET A 22 -8.60 13.09 -46.67
N VAL A 23 -7.27 13.14 -46.69
CA VAL A 23 -6.43 12.69 -45.57
C VAL A 23 -6.23 13.86 -44.65
N LEU A 24 -6.77 13.76 -43.44
CA LEU A 24 -6.77 14.81 -42.44
C LEU A 24 -5.94 14.38 -41.22
N SER A 25 -5.19 15.32 -40.66
CA SER A 25 -4.43 15.13 -39.41
C SER A 25 -5.07 15.96 -38.29
N PRO A 26 -5.69 15.35 -37.27
CA PRO A 26 -6.34 16.10 -36.19
C PRO A 26 -5.30 16.70 -35.22
N LEU A 27 -5.04 18.00 -35.35
CA LEU A 27 -4.07 18.71 -34.51
C LEU A 27 -4.68 19.14 -33.17
N VAL A 28 -5.95 19.56 -33.18
CA VAL A 28 -6.68 19.96 -31.97
C VAL A 28 -8.06 19.32 -31.96
N ARG A 29 -8.47 18.74 -30.83
CA ARG A 29 -9.77 18.09 -30.67
C ARG A 29 -10.45 18.56 -29.39
N GLY A 30 -11.53 19.34 -29.51
CA GLY A 30 -12.40 19.73 -28.40
C GLY A 30 -11.70 20.56 -27.30
N ARG A 31 -10.63 21.30 -27.63
CA ARG A 31 -9.88 22.12 -26.67
C ARG A 31 -10.25 23.60 -26.79
N LYS A 32 -10.36 24.28 -25.64
CA LYS A 32 -10.57 25.73 -25.59
C LYS A 32 -9.28 26.49 -25.90
N GLY A 33 -9.39 27.61 -26.62
CA GLY A 33 -8.26 28.47 -26.96
C GLY A 33 -8.29 28.97 -28.39
N GLU A 34 -7.48 29.99 -28.67
CA GLU A 34 -7.41 30.62 -29.99
C GLU A 34 -6.52 29.82 -30.96
N HIS A 35 -5.63 28.96 -30.43
CA HIS A 35 -4.76 28.03 -31.16
C HIS A 35 -3.92 28.67 -32.30
N ALA A 36 -3.64 29.98 -32.24
CA ALA A 36 -2.91 30.73 -33.28
C ALA A 36 -1.58 30.07 -33.71
N LYS A 37 -0.81 29.56 -32.74
CA LYS A 37 0.46 28.85 -32.99
C LYS A 37 0.31 27.64 -33.91
N VAL A 38 -0.80 26.91 -33.81
CA VAL A 38 -1.07 25.72 -34.63
C VAL A 38 -1.20 26.12 -36.11
N PHE A 39 -1.83 27.26 -36.39
CA PHE A 39 -1.95 27.77 -37.75
C PHE A 39 -0.62 28.31 -38.30
N GLU A 40 0.17 28.98 -37.47
CA GLU A 40 1.52 29.46 -37.84
C GLU A 40 2.46 28.30 -38.19
N GLU A 41 2.49 27.24 -37.37
CA GLU A 41 3.31 26.05 -37.60
C GLU A 41 2.88 25.29 -38.87
N ALA A 42 1.57 25.19 -39.11
CA ALA A 42 1.02 24.58 -40.31
C ALA A 42 1.41 25.36 -41.59
N ARG A 43 1.36 26.70 -41.55
CA ARG A 43 1.83 27.57 -42.65
C ARG A 43 3.33 27.42 -42.89
N ALA A 44 4.13 27.44 -41.82
CA ALA A 44 5.58 27.29 -41.90
C ALA A 44 5.98 25.93 -42.50
N SER A 45 5.17 24.90 -42.29
CA SER A 45 5.36 23.56 -42.85
C SER A 45 4.84 23.42 -44.29
N GLY A 46 4.33 24.49 -44.91
CA GLY A 46 3.93 24.54 -46.31
C GLY A 46 2.51 24.03 -46.62
N PHE A 47 1.67 23.81 -45.60
CA PHE A 47 0.28 23.40 -45.82
C PHE A 47 -0.61 24.60 -46.20
N VAL A 48 -1.63 24.33 -47.01
CA VAL A 48 -2.47 25.38 -47.61
C VAL A 48 -3.89 25.42 -47.02
N ARG A 49 -4.38 24.31 -46.45
CA ARG A 49 -5.77 24.20 -45.99
C ARG A 49 -5.88 23.52 -44.63
N VAL A 50 -6.86 23.96 -43.88
CA VAL A 50 -7.21 23.41 -42.57
C VAL A 50 -8.74 23.32 -42.47
N ARG A 51 -9.24 22.31 -41.77
CA ARG A 51 -10.65 22.19 -41.40
C ARG A 51 -10.80 22.62 -39.95
N VAL A 52 -11.61 23.63 -39.70
CA VAL A 52 -11.85 24.18 -38.36
C VAL A 52 -13.34 24.10 -38.07
N ASP A 53 -13.70 23.39 -37.01
CA ASP A 53 -15.09 23.14 -36.60
C ASP A 53 -16.00 22.64 -37.74
N GLY A 54 -15.43 21.81 -38.63
CA GLY A 54 -16.10 21.23 -39.79
C GLY A 54 -16.02 22.05 -41.08
N GLU A 55 -15.58 23.32 -41.02
CA GLU A 55 -15.42 24.18 -42.20
C GLU A 55 -13.99 24.18 -42.73
N ILE A 56 -13.81 23.95 -44.03
CA ILE A 56 -12.48 24.00 -44.67
C ILE A 56 -12.16 25.45 -45.01
N ARG A 57 -11.03 25.94 -44.49
CA ARG A 57 -10.53 27.30 -44.71
C ARG A 57 -9.12 27.28 -45.30
N GLY A 58 -8.78 28.35 -46.02
CA GLY A 58 -7.41 28.60 -46.47
C GLY A 58 -6.54 29.00 -45.28
N LEU A 59 -5.32 28.47 -45.19
CA LEU A 59 -4.37 28.91 -44.17
C LEU A 59 -3.86 30.33 -44.46
N ASP A 60 -4.00 30.82 -45.69
CA ASP A 60 -3.75 32.21 -46.10
C ASP A 60 -4.77 33.22 -45.54
N GLU A 61 -5.94 32.75 -45.11
CA GLU A 61 -6.98 33.58 -44.48
C GLU A 61 -6.65 33.86 -43.00
N GLU A 62 -7.18 34.97 -42.48
CA GLU A 62 -7.08 35.28 -41.05
C GLU A 62 -8.13 34.48 -40.26
N ILE A 63 -7.69 33.42 -39.58
CA ILE A 63 -8.55 32.54 -38.78
C ILE A 63 -8.47 32.96 -37.31
N VAL A 64 -9.50 33.65 -36.82
CA VAL A 64 -9.63 34.04 -35.41
C VAL A 64 -10.64 33.13 -34.71
N LEU A 65 -10.20 32.47 -33.64
CA LEU A 65 -11.02 31.56 -32.82
C LEU A 65 -11.33 32.16 -31.44
N ASP A 66 -12.43 31.74 -30.84
CA ASP A 66 -12.88 32.24 -29.53
C ASP A 66 -12.17 31.45 -28.40
N LYS A 67 -11.35 32.13 -27.61
CA LYS A 67 -10.63 31.55 -26.48
C LYS A 67 -11.49 30.74 -25.48
N ASN A 68 -12.78 31.04 -25.39
CA ASN A 68 -13.68 30.41 -24.41
C ASN A 68 -14.45 29.20 -24.97
N LYS A 69 -14.42 28.97 -26.28
CA LYS A 69 -15.12 27.87 -26.95
C LYS A 69 -14.18 26.72 -27.27
N LYS A 70 -14.72 25.50 -27.31
CA LYS A 70 -13.96 24.31 -27.71
C LYS A 70 -13.91 24.25 -29.23
N HIS A 71 -12.72 24.04 -29.77
CA HIS A 71 -12.48 23.97 -31.21
C HIS A 71 -11.91 22.62 -31.64
N HIS A 72 -12.21 22.23 -32.87
CA HIS A 72 -11.66 21.09 -33.59
C HIS A 72 -10.89 21.59 -34.81
N ILE A 73 -9.61 21.23 -34.91
CA ILE A 73 -8.71 21.70 -35.97
C ILE A 73 -8.05 20.47 -36.59
N GLU A 74 -8.37 20.21 -37.85
CA GLU A 74 -7.77 19.15 -38.65
C GLU A 74 -7.03 19.70 -39.86
N LEU A 75 -5.74 19.39 -39.98
CA LEU A 75 -4.95 19.80 -41.13
C LEU A 75 -5.28 18.94 -42.35
N VAL A 76 -5.46 19.57 -43.51
CA VAL A 76 -5.68 18.84 -44.77
C VAL A 76 -4.32 18.47 -45.36
N VAL A 77 -3.94 17.19 -45.26
CA VAL A 77 -2.63 16.68 -45.69
C VAL A 77 -2.60 16.39 -47.18
N ASP A 78 -3.58 15.64 -47.69
CA ASP A 78 -3.75 15.41 -49.14
C ASP A 78 -5.23 15.26 -49.50
N ARG A 79 -5.56 15.50 -50.77
CA ARG A 79 -6.88 15.27 -51.37
C ARG A 79 -6.73 14.30 -52.51
N LEU A 80 -7.28 13.11 -52.33
CA LEU A 80 -7.05 11.96 -53.19
C LEU A 80 -8.35 11.49 -53.83
N SER A 81 -8.21 10.82 -54.97
CA SER A 81 -9.30 10.13 -55.66
C SER A 81 -8.85 8.70 -55.94
N LEU A 82 -9.64 7.72 -55.54
CA LEU A 82 -9.26 6.31 -55.63
C LEU A 82 -9.14 5.88 -57.11
N LYS A 83 -7.91 5.56 -57.54
CA LYS A 83 -7.52 5.15 -58.89
C LYS A 83 -6.53 4.00 -58.83
N GLU A 84 -6.33 3.29 -59.93
CA GLU A 84 -5.29 2.25 -60.02
C GLU A 84 -3.90 2.85 -59.71
N LYS A 85 -3.10 2.14 -58.89
CA LYS A 85 -1.74 2.52 -58.45
C LYS A 85 -1.62 3.73 -57.49
N ILE A 86 -2.64 4.03 -56.70
CA ILE A 86 -2.59 5.14 -55.71
C ILE A 86 -1.85 4.80 -54.40
N GLU A 87 -1.55 3.52 -54.16
CA GLU A 87 -1.03 2.96 -52.90
C GLU A 87 0.15 3.74 -52.31
N ARG A 88 1.17 4.03 -53.12
CA ARG A 88 2.39 4.73 -52.65
C ARG A 88 2.08 6.14 -52.14
N ARG A 89 1.28 6.90 -52.90
CA ARG A 89 0.91 8.28 -52.52
C ARG A 89 -0.03 8.31 -51.31
N LEU A 90 -0.91 7.32 -51.21
CA LEU A 90 -1.78 7.15 -50.04
C LEU A 90 -0.94 6.88 -48.79
N SER A 91 0.03 5.95 -48.86
CA SER A 91 0.92 5.62 -47.74
C SER A 91 1.72 6.84 -47.27
N ASP A 92 2.33 7.59 -48.20
CA ASP A 92 3.10 8.81 -47.88
C ASP A 92 2.23 9.86 -47.17
N SER A 93 0.97 9.99 -47.61
CA SER A 93 -0.01 10.91 -47.00
C SER A 93 -0.45 10.46 -45.61
N LEU A 94 -0.68 9.15 -45.43
CA LEU A 94 -1.02 8.56 -44.13
C LEU A 94 0.12 8.70 -43.13
N GLU A 95 1.37 8.47 -43.55
CA GLU A 95 2.57 8.67 -42.73
C GLU A 95 2.70 10.12 -42.28
N THR A 96 2.55 11.06 -43.21
CA THR A 96 2.62 12.50 -42.93
C THR A 96 1.52 12.90 -41.95
N ALA A 97 0.29 12.44 -42.19
CA ALA A 97 -0.84 12.75 -41.33
C ALA A 97 -0.69 12.17 -39.92
N ALA A 98 -0.22 10.92 -39.80
CA ALA A 98 0.02 10.28 -38.51
C ALA A 98 1.16 10.96 -37.74
N LYS A 99 2.24 11.36 -38.41
CA LYS A 99 3.39 12.03 -37.78
C LYS A 99 3.01 13.37 -37.14
N LEU A 100 2.10 14.12 -37.76
CA LEU A 100 1.67 15.45 -37.29
C LEU A 100 0.73 15.43 -36.08
N SER A 101 -0.01 14.34 -35.87
CA SER A 101 -1.03 14.18 -34.81
C SER A 101 -0.68 13.10 -33.79
N ASN A 102 0.58 12.66 -33.75
CA ASN A 102 1.07 11.60 -32.87
C ASN A 102 0.31 10.28 -33.02
N GLY A 103 0.15 9.85 -34.28
CA GLY A 103 -0.42 8.56 -34.65
C GLY A 103 -1.91 8.58 -34.98
N LEU A 104 -2.53 9.73 -35.33
CA LEU A 104 -3.96 9.82 -35.66
C LEU A 104 -4.21 10.25 -37.11
N VAL A 105 -5.14 9.60 -37.80
CA VAL A 105 -5.50 9.98 -39.17
C VAL A 105 -7.00 9.97 -39.33
N ILE A 106 -7.57 11.00 -39.92
CA ILE A 106 -8.99 11.04 -40.30
C ILE A 106 -9.07 10.95 -41.83
N ILE A 107 -9.88 10.01 -42.32
CA ILE A 107 -10.26 9.95 -43.73
C ILE A 107 -11.67 10.48 -43.86
N ASN A 108 -11.80 11.68 -44.42
CA ASN A 108 -13.10 12.27 -44.76
C ASN A 108 -13.45 11.92 -46.21
N THR A 109 -14.63 11.39 -46.44
CA THR A 109 -15.19 11.18 -47.77
C THR A 109 -16.26 12.26 -48.03
N PRO A 110 -16.00 13.28 -48.87
CA PRO A 110 -16.96 14.37 -49.09
C PRO A 110 -18.30 13.91 -49.66
N ASP A 111 -18.30 12.82 -50.43
CA ASP A 111 -19.49 12.29 -51.11
C ASP A 111 -20.51 11.66 -50.14
N ASP A 112 -20.05 11.11 -49.00
CA ASP A 112 -20.91 10.51 -47.96
C ASP A 112 -20.93 11.35 -46.65
N GLY A 113 -20.11 12.40 -46.56
CA GLY A 113 -19.96 13.26 -45.40
C GLY A 113 -19.40 12.56 -44.15
N LYS A 114 -18.82 11.36 -44.30
CA LYS A 114 -18.36 10.54 -43.16
C LYS A 114 -16.88 10.75 -42.88
N ASP A 115 -16.57 10.95 -41.61
CA ASP A 115 -15.21 10.89 -41.07
C ASP A 115 -14.93 9.48 -40.53
N ARG A 116 -13.86 8.85 -41.02
CA ARG A 116 -13.32 7.60 -40.46
C ARG A 116 -12.01 7.91 -39.75
N LEU A 117 -12.00 7.79 -38.43
CA LEU A 117 -10.80 8.00 -37.61
C LEU A 117 -10.01 6.69 -37.49
N TYR A 118 -8.70 6.79 -37.67
CA TYR A 118 -7.74 5.72 -37.56
C TYR A 118 -6.62 6.12 -36.58
N SER A 119 -6.07 5.16 -35.85
CA SER A 119 -4.96 5.42 -34.91
C SER A 119 -3.89 4.33 -34.95
N GLN A 120 -2.63 4.76 -34.99
CA GLN A 120 -1.47 3.90 -34.75
C GLN A 120 -1.32 3.54 -33.27
N ASN A 121 -1.86 4.35 -32.37
CA ASN A 121 -1.77 4.18 -30.93
C ASN A 121 -3.13 3.75 -30.33
N TYR A 122 -3.14 3.35 -29.05
CA TYR A 122 -4.38 3.15 -28.32
C TYR A 122 -4.98 4.51 -27.95
N ALA A 123 -5.64 5.15 -28.91
CA ALA A 123 -6.30 6.43 -28.71
C ALA A 123 -7.81 6.26 -28.50
N CYS A 124 -8.37 6.99 -27.54
CA CYS A 124 -9.81 7.10 -27.38
C CYS A 124 -10.40 8.03 -28.44
N GLU A 125 -11.42 7.54 -29.15
CA GLU A 125 -12.09 8.27 -30.23
C GLU A 125 -12.84 9.50 -29.71
N ASP A 126 -13.37 9.48 -28.48
CA ASP A 126 -14.21 10.56 -27.94
C ASP A 126 -13.43 11.64 -27.17
N CYS A 127 -12.40 11.25 -26.41
CA CYS A 127 -11.72 12.17 -25.50
C CYS A 127 -10.25 12.46 -25.84
N GLY A 128 -9.70 11.80 -26.88
CA GLY A 128 -8.33 12.08 -27.37
C GLY A 128 -7.21 11.65 -26.42
N ILE A 129 -7.51 10.86 -25.39
CA ILE A 129 -6.49 10.22 -24.54
C ILE A 129 -5.69 9.26 -25.43
N ASN A 130 -4.38 9.48 -25.51
CA ASN A 130 -3.45 8.67 -26.26
C ASN A 130 -2.67 7.80 -25.26
N MET A 131 -2.79 6.49 -25.39
CA MET A 131 -2.14 5.52 -24.53
C MET A 131 -0.95 4.93 -25.26
N GLU A 132 0.21 4.97 -24.60
CA GLU A 132 1.45 4.34 -25.07
C GLU A 132 1.27 2.82 -25.25
N GLU A 133 2.19 2.19 -25.96
CA GLU A 133 2.19 0.74 -26.13
C GLU A 133 2.16 0.01 -24.78
N LEU A 134 1.23 -0.94 -24.64
CA LEU A 134 1.08 -1.73 -23.43
C LEU A 134 2.28 -2.67 -23.28
N SER A 135 3.25 -2.26 -22.46
CA SER A 135 4.39 -3.07 -22.06
C SER A 135 4.28 -3.52 -20.59
N PRO A 136 4.97 -4.58 -20.16
CA PRO A 136 4.95 -5.02 -18.76
C PRO A 136 5.36 -3.93 -17.76
N ARG A 137 6.26 -3.01 -18.16
CA ARG A 137 6.71 -1.90 -17.32
C ARG A 137 5.61 -0.89 -17.02
N PHE A 138 4.61 -0.80 -17.89
CA PHE A 138 3.43 0.04 -17.71
C PHE A 138 2.59 -0.38 -16.50
N PHE A 139 2.68 -1.64 -16.07
CA PHE A 139 1.99 -2.19 -14.90
C PHE A 139 2.88 -2.28 -13.65
N SER A 140 4.10 -1.74 -13.71
CA SER A 140 5.03 -1.75 -12.58
C SER A 140 5.02 -0.42 -11.83
N PHE A 141 4.68 -0.48 -10.54
CA PHE A 141 4.80 0.67 -9.64
C PHE A 141 6.26 1.03 -9.29
N ASN A 142 7.21 0.16 -9.62
CA ASN A 142 8.64 0.44 -9.47
C ASN A 142 9.24 1.10 -10.73
N SER A 143 8.44 1.30 -11.79
CA SER A 143 8.86 1.97 -13.02
C SER A 143 8.15 3.31 -13.15
N PRO A 144 8.85 4.41 -13.51
CA PRO A 144 8.21 5.70 -13.79
C PRO A 144 7.12 5.66 -14.88
N GLN A 145 7.15 4.64 -15.74
CA GLN A 145 6.16 4.42 -16.79
C GLN A 145 4.79 4.06 -16.20
N GLY A 146 4.74 3.18 -15.20
CA GLY A 146 3.51 2.73 -14.55
C GLY A 146 3.19 3.37 -13.20
N ALA A 147 4.18 3.92 -12.51
CA ALA A 147 4.04 4.46 -11.16
C ALA A 147 3.19 5.73 -11.11
N CYS A 148 2.34 5.83 -10.09
CA CYS A 148 1.59 7.05 -9.78
C CYS A 148 2.55 8.24 -9.58
N PRO A 149 2.35 9.37 -10.27
CA PRO A 149 3.29 10.48 -10.26
C PRO A 149 3.36 11.19 -8.90
N LEU A 150 2.24 11.32 -8.17
CA LEU A 150 2.22 12.03 -6.88
C LEU A 150 2.93 11.27 -5.75
N CYS A 151 2.89 9.94 -5.75
CA CYS A 151 3.52 9.12 -4.71
C CYS A 151 4.73 8.32 -5.20
N ALA A 152 5.13 8.52 -6.46
CA ALA A 152 6.20 7.76 -7.12
C ALA A 152 6.07 6.23 -6.95
N GLY A 153 4.84 5.71 -6.94
CA GLY A 153 4.58 4.28 -6.79
C GLY A 153 4.55 3.74 -5.34
N LEU A 154 4.73 4.58 -4.32
CA LEU A 154 4.62 4.15 -2.92
C LEU A 154 3.18 3.77 -2.53
N GLY A 155 2.20 4.50 -3.05
CA GLY A 155 0.77 4.32 -2.76
C GLY A 155 0.33 4.97 -1.46
N SER A 156 1.25 5.28 -0.55
CA SER A 156 0.99 6.07 0.66
C SER A 156 1.77 7.39 0.61
N GLN A 157 1.33 8.33 1.44
CA GLN A 157 2.06 9.54 1.79
C GLN A 157 2.06 9.65 3.31
N LEU A 158 3.23 9.99 3.87
CA LEU A 158 3.34 10.32 5.28
C LEU A 158 2.71 11.70 5.49
N ARG A 159 1.67 11.80 6.32
CA ARG A 159 0.98 13.04 6.67
C ARG A 159 0.78 13.16 8.17
N ALA A 160 0.72 14.40 8.66
CA ALA A 160 0.44 14.62 10.08
C ALA A 160 -0.97 14.12 10.41
N ASP A 161 -1.14 13.46 11.55
CA ASP A 161 -2.44 12.91 11.96
C ASP A 161 -2.92 13.54 13.27
N ALA A 162 -4.18 13.99 13.26
CA ALA A 162 -4.78 14.69 14.40
C ALA A 162 -4.79 13.85 15.68
N SER A 163 -4.92 12.52 15.58
CA SER A 163 -4.95 11.62 16.74
C SER A 163 -3.60 11.51 17.47
N LEU A 164 -2.48 11.78 16.78
CA LEU A 164 -1.14 11.79 17.38
C LEU A 164 -0.79 13.16 17.96
N ILE A 165 -1.29 14.23 17.33
CA ILE A 165 -1.13 15.61 17.78
C ILE A 165 -1.99 15.90 19.02
N ILE A 166 -3.14 15.23 19.11
CA ILE A 166 -4.12 15.36 20.19
C ILE A 166 -4.26 14.01 20.88
N PRO A 167 -3.27 13.60 21.69
CA PRO A 167 -3.24 12.27 22.28
C PRO A 167 -4.36 12.05 23.31
N ASN A 168 -4.90 13.12 23.89
CA ASN A 168 -6.02 13.05 24.83
C ASN A 168 -7.02 14.19 24.58
N ASP A 169 -8.13 13.84 23.93
CA ASP A 169 -9.20 14.78 23.59
C ASP A 169 -10.07 15.22 24.78
N SER A 170 -9.89 14.58 25.94
CA SER A 170 -10.62 14.90 27.17
C SER A 170 -9.94 15.98 28.00
N LEU A 171 -8.77 16.45 27.57
CA LEU A 171 -8.11 17.65 28.08
C LEU A 171 -8.55 18.87 27.27
N SER A 172 -8.52 20.04 27.90
CA SER A 172 -8.64 21.32 27.21
C SER A 172 -7.31 21.75 26.56
N LEU A 173 -7.35 22.77 25.69
CA LEU A 173 -6.13 23.29 25.08
C LEU A 173 -5.13 23.78 26.15
N ARG A 174 -5.59 24.42 27.22
CA ARG A 174 -4.73 24.88 28.32
C ARG A 174 -4.15 23.74 29.16
N GLU A 175 -4.83 22.61 29.25
CA GLU A 175 -4.37 21.41 29.98
C GLU A 175 -3.41 20.56 29.16
N GLY A 176 -3.08 20.96 27.93
CA GLY A 176 -2.13 20.24 27.09
C GLY A 176 -2.77 19.19 26.20
N ALA A 177 -3.99 19.45 25.68
CA ALA A 177 -4.59 18.60 24.66
C ALA A 177 -3.71 18.46 23.41
N VAL A 178 -2.90 19.46 23.07
CA VAL A 178 -1.95 19.45 21.95
C VAL A 178 -0.54 19.11 22.44
N ASP A 179 0.05 18.04 21.93
CA ASP A 179 1.43 17.63 22.25
C ASP A 179 2.31 17.52 21.00
N VAL A 180 2.78 18.68 20.53
CA VAL A 180 3.65 18.81 19.36
C VAL A 180 4.85 19.69 19.69
N PRO A 181 6.07 19.36 19.24
CA PRO A 181 7.25 20.22 19.41
C PRO A 181 7.00 21.63 18.87
N GLY A 182 7.05 22.62 19.77
CA GLY A 182 6.78 24.03 19.46
C GLY A 182 5.34 24.49 19.72
N TRP A 183 4.40 23.57 19.96
CA TRP A 183 3.00 23.86 20.31
C TRP A 183 2.59 23.33 21.69
N ASN A 184 3.47 22.65 22.41
CA ASN A 184 3.21 22.04 23.72
C ASN A 184 3.57 22.93 24.93
N ASN A 185 3.98 24.19 24.70
CA ASN A 185 4.27 25.15 25.75
C ASN A 185 3.07 26.09 25.96
N PHE A 186 2.39 25.99 27.10
CA PHE A 186 1.17 26.76 27.41
C PHE A 186 1.41 27.90 28.40
N LYS A 187 2.66 28.37 28.55
CA LYS A 187 2.97 29.54 29.39
C LYS A 187 2.34 30.81 28.78
N PRO A 188 1.90 31.79 29.60
CA PRO A 188 1.17 32.98 29.13
C PRO A 188 1.86 33.78 28.01
N ASP A 189 3.19 33.84 28.01
CA ASP A 189 3.96 34.59 26.99
C ASP A 189 4.49 33.69 25.84
N SER A 190 4.07 32.43 25.79
CA SER A 190 4.51 31.51 24.73
C SER A 190 3.84 31.81 23.39
N VAL A 191 4.53 31.51 22.29
CA VAL A 191 4.00 31.65 20.93
C VAL A 191 2.68 30.88 20.77
N THR A 192 2.62 29.64 21.28
CA THR A 192 1.41 28.81 21.31
C THR A 192 0.21 29.55 21.92
N MET A 193 0.38 30.09 23.12
CA MET A 193 -0.72 30.77 23.83
C MET A 193 -1.18 32.01 23.08
N ILE A 194 -0.25 32.78 22.51
CA ILE A 194 -0.60 33.96 21.70
C ILE A 194 -1.50 33.57 20.51
N TYR A 195 -1.20 32.46 19.83
CA TYR A 195 -2.06 31.98 18.74
C TYR A 195 -3.41 31.47 19.24
N PHE A 196 -3.44 30.64 20.28
CA PHE A 196 -4.70 30.08 20.78
C PHE A 196 -5.61 31.15 21.40
N GLU A 197 -5.07 32.14 22.09
CA GLU A 197 -5.85 33.27 22.60
C GLU A 197 -6.43 34.13 21.47
N ALA A 198 -5.64 34.40 20.42
CA ALA A 198 -6.14 35.12 19.24
C ALA A 198 -7.24 34.34 18.49
N LEU A 199 -7.10 33.02 18.40
CA LEU A 199 -8.14 32.15 17.82
C LEU A 199 -9.41 32.14 18.68
N ALA A 200 -9.26 32.04 20.00
CA ALA A 200 -10.37 32.06 20.95
C ALA A 200 -11.14 33.37 20.93
N GLU A 201 -10.44 34.52 20.90
CA GLU A 201 -11.04 35.85 20.79
C GLU A 201 -11.81 36.01 19.47
N LYS A 202 -11.23 35.55 18.36
CA LYS A 202 -11.81 35.74 17.03
C LYS A 202 -12.99 34.82 16.72
N TYR A 203 -12.88 33.54 17.04
CA TYR A 203 -13.91 32.54 16.76
C TYR A 203 -14.83 32.25 17.95
N ASN A 204 -14.67 33.03 19.04
CA ASN A 204 -15.53 33.04 20.22
C ASN A 204 -15.69 31.64 20.87
N PHE A 205 -14.59 31.00 21.22
CA PHE A 205 -14.57 29.73 21.96
C PHE A 205 -13.65 29.79 23.19
N SER A 206 -13.88 28.90 24.16
CA SER A 206 -13.09 28.84 25.39
C SER A 206 -11.94 27.85 25.28
N LEU A 207 -10.75 28.28 25.71
CA LEU A 207 -9.55 27.42 25.79
C LEU A 207 -9.59 26.40 26.94
N ASN A 208 -10.57 26.52 27.84
CA ASN A 208 -10.79 25.59 28.96
C ASN A 208 -11.84 24.51 28.63
N THR A 209 -12.51 24.61 27.47
CA THR A 209 -13.40 23.55 27.00
C THR A 209 -12.55 22.35 26.57
N LYS A 210 -12.96 21.13 26.97
CA LYS A 210 -12.29 19.90 26.55
C LYS A 210 -12.30 19.80 25.04
N TYR A 211 -11.22 19.32 24.44
CA TYR A 211 -11.07 19.32 23.00
C TYR A 211 -12.21 18.59 22.28
N LYS A 212 -12.65 17.44 22.80
CA LYS A 212 -13.77 16.66 22.25
C LYS A 212 -15.09 17.44 22.18
N ASP A 213 -15.31 18.35 23.12
CA ASP A 213 -16.54 19.14 23.27
C ASP A 213 -16.50 20.43 22.43
N LEU A 214 -15.38 20.74 21.76
CA LEU A 214 -15.29 21.88 20.86
C LEU A 214 -16.11 21.65 19.58
N PRO A 215 -16.70 22.70 18.98
CA PRO A 215 -17.35 22.59 17.67
C PRO A 215 -16.37 22.13 16.57
N GLU A 216 -16.84 21.30 15.64
CA GLU A 216 -15.99 20.74 14.57
C GLU A 216 -15.31 21.82 13.71
N GLY A 217 -15.99 22.92 13.40
CA GLY A 217 -15.37 24.03 12.67
C GLY A 217 -14.19 24.66 13.41
N ILE A 218 -14.21 24.69 14.76
CA ILE A 218 -13.07 25.17 15.57
C ILE A 218 -11.93 24.16 15.54
N LYS A 219 -12.23 22.86 15.63
CA LYS A 219 -11.23 21.80 15.50
C LYS A 219 -10.52 21.87 14.15
N GLU A 220 -11.26 22.07 13.07
CA GLU A 220 -10.70 22.26 11.72
C GLU A 220 -9.78 23.49 11.65
N ILE A 221 -10.20 24.63 12.22
CA ILE A 221 -9.36 25.85 12.24
C ILE A 221 -8.06 25.62 13.02
N ILE A 222 -8.11 24.92 14.15
CA ILE A 222 -6.91 24.60 14.94
C ILE A 222 -5.96 23.70 14.13
N LEU A 223 -6.49 22.70 13.45
CA LEU A 223 -5.70 21.69 12.74
C LEU A 223 -5.17 22.18 11.39
N TYR A 224 -6.01 22.82 10.58
CA TYR A 224 -5.73 23.20 9.18
C TYR A 224 -5.54 24.71 8.98
N GLY A 225 -5.77 25.52 10.01
CA GLY A 225 -5.51 26.95 9.99
C GLY A 225 -6.68 27.80 9.51
N THR A 226 -6.43 29.10 9.37
CA THR A 226 -7.42 30.12 8.99
C THR A 226 -7.40 30.44 7.48
N GLY A 227 -6.69 29.65 6.68
CA GLY A 227 -6.49 29.91 5.25
C GLY A 227 -5.82 31.27 5.00
N SER A 228 -6.47 32.13 4.23
CA SER A 228 -5.99 33.50 3.98
C SER A 228 -6.38 34.51 5.06
N GLU A 229 -7.23 34.11 6.01
CA GLU A 229 -7.78 35.01 7.00
C GLU A 229 -6.74 35.33 8.09
N LYS A 230 -6.43 36.63 8.29
CA LYS A 230 -5.40 37.04 9.25
C LYS A 230 -5.93 37.05 10.68
N LEU A 231 -5.12 36.56 11.61
CA LEU A 231 -5.31 36.72 13.05
C LEU A 231 -4.51 37.90 13.56
N GLU A 232 -5.03 38.55 14.60
CA GLU A 232 -4.35 39.62 15.30
C GLU A 232 -3.59 39.04 16.50
N LEU A 233 -2.27 39.00 16.42
CA LEU A 233 -1.41 38.39 17.43
C LEU A 233 -0.78 39.49 18.29
N LYS A 234 -1.11 39.47 19.58
CA LYS A 234 -0.59 40.40 20.60
C LYS A 234 0.54 39.70 21.35
N TYR A 235 1.75 40.26 21.34
CA TYR A 235 2.89 39.71 22.08
C TYR A 235 3.58 40.77 22.93
N LYS A 236 4.16 40.31 24.04
CA LYS A 236 4.81 41.18 25.02
C LYS A 236 6.25 41.48 24.59
N THR A 237 6.63 42.74 24.70
CA THR A 237 7.99 43.25 24.47
C THR A 237 8.48 43.97 25.72
N GLY A 238 9.79 44.23 25.83
CA GLY A 238 10.36 44.96 26.97
C GLY A 238 9.78 46.37 27.19
N SER A 239 9.07 46.93 26.20
CA SER A 239 8.47 48.27 26.22
C SER A 239 6.93 48.28 26.10
N GLY A 240 6.25 47.15 26.34
CA GLY A 240 4.79 47.04 26.24
C GLY A 240 4.32 45.94 25.28
N TYR A 241 3.12 46.07 24.70
CA TYR A 241 2.58 45.09 23.74
C TYR A 241 2.78 45.55 22.30
N ARG A 242 3.11 44.62 21.40
CA ARG A 242 3.09 44.84 19.96
C ARG A 242 2.09 43.89 19.32
N THR A 243 1.44 44.38 18.27
CA THR A 243 0.45 43.63 17.51
C THR A 243 0.93 43.45 16.08
N TYR A 244 0.78 42.24 15.55
CA TYR A 244 1.00 41.97 14.13
C TYR A 244 -0.06 41.02 13.58
N ARG A 245 -0.28 41.06 12.27
CA ARG A 245 -1.38 40.34 11.60
C ARG A 245 -0.85 39.32 10.62
N GLN A 246 -1.13 38.04 10.86
CA GLN A 246 -0.77 36.97 9.96
C GLN A 246 -1.81 35.84 9.99
N PRO A 247 -1.98 35.09 8.90
CA PRO A 247 -2.81 33.89 8.94
C PRO A 247 -2.17 32.84 9.84
N PHE A 248 -2.99 32.01 10.47
CA PHE A 248 -2.51 30.84 11.17
C PHE A 248 -2.54 29.65 10.21
N GLU A 249 -1.39 29.02 10.02
CA GLU A 249 -1.24 27.93 9.05
C GLU A 249 -1.91 26.62 9.49
N GLY A 250 -2.23 26.46 10.78
CA GLY A 250 -2.74 25.21 11.34
C GLY A 250 -1.62 24.29 11.83
N ILE A 251 -1.91 23.49 12.86
CA ILE A 251 -0.90 22.63 13.48
C ILE A 251 -0.45 21.51 12.55
N LEU A 252 -1.38 20.87 11.81
CA LEU A 252 -1.04 19.77 10.88
C LEU A 252 -0.12 20.28 9.76
N ASN A 253 -0.52 21.39 9.13
CA ASN A 253 0.26 22.01 8.06
C ASN A 253 1.64 22.46 8.56
N ASN A 254 1.72 23.00 9.78
CA ASN A 254 2.99 23.37 10.41
C ASN A 254 3.91 22.15 10.60
N VAL A 255 3.39 21.03 11.12
CA VAL A 255 4.16 19.79 11.28
C VAL A 255 4.67 19.28 9.94
N GLU A 256 3.81 19.18 8.92
CA GLU A 256 4.21 18.69 7.60
C GLU A 256 5.25 19.59 6.91
N ARG A 257 5.13 20.91 7.07
CA ARG A 257 6.09 21.88 6.55
C ARG A 257 7.43 21.76 7.28
N ARG A 258 7.40 21.71 8.61
CA ARG A 258 8.60 21.58 9.45
C ARG A 258 9.33 20.27 9.20
N TYR A 259 8.63 19.16 9.01
CA TYR A 259 9.22 17.88 8.62
C TYR A 259 10.02 17.99 7.30
N ARG A 260 9.44 18.65 6.29
CA ARG A 260 10.07 18.85 4.97
C ARG A 260 11.26 19.81 5.00
N GLU A 261 11.16 20.91 5.74
CA GLU A 261 12.17 21.99 5.75
C GLU A 261 13.33 21.73 6.72
N THR A 262 13.10 20.97 7.80
CA THR A 262 14.09 20.76 8.86
C THR A 262 15.29 19.96 8.37
N GLN A 263 16.49 20.43 8.72
CA GLN A 263 17.78 19.78 8.43
C GLN A 263 18.32 18.92 9.59
N SER A 264 17.73 19.03 10.79
CA SER A 264 18.08 18.21 11.95
C SER A 264 17.42 16.84 11.87
N SER A 265 18.21 15.77 11.96
CA SER A 265 17.70 14.38 11.99
C SER A 265 16.81 14.13 13.21
N TYR A 266 17.23 14.61 14.39
CA TYR A 266 16.47 14.49 15.63
C TYR A 266 15.07 15.12 15.51
N MET A 267 15.00 16.36 15.03
CA MET A 267 13.70 17.04 14.88
C MET A 267 12.86 16.39 13.77
N ARG A 268 13.48 15.81 12.75
CA ARG A 268 12.76 15.06 11.71
C ARG A 268 12.09 13.82 12.29
N GLU A 269 12.78 13.07 13.14
CA GLU A 269 12.23 11.90 13.85
C GLU A 269 11.07 12.30 14.78
N GLU A 270 11.21 13.42 15.51
CA GLU A 270 10.15 13.95 16.38
C GLU A 270 8.88 14.32 15.61
N TYR A 271 9.00 14.93 14.42
CA TYR A 271 7.85 15.23 13.57
C TYR A 271 7.29 13.98 12.89
N GLU A 272 8.15 13.06 12.45
CA GLU A 272 7.74 11.78 11.85
C GLU A 272 6.91 10.93 12.81
N ALA A 273 7.23 10.97 14.12
CA ALA A 273 6.44 10.32 15.17
C ALA A 273 5.01 10.86 15.33
N LEU A 274 4.69 12.01 14.72
CA LEU A 274 3.35 12.63 14.72
C LEU A 274 2.63 12.44 13.38
N MET A 275 3.23 11.66 12.47
CA MET A 275 2.71 11.42 11.14
C MET A 275 2.35 9.96 10.94
N LEU A 276 1.37 9.71 10.08
CA LEU A 276 0.94 8.38 9.68
C LEU A 276 0.95 8.24 8.17
N GLU A 277 1.02 7.00 7.72
CA GLU A 277 0.81 6.70 6.31
C GLU A 277 -0.67 6.82 5.96
N HIS A 278 -0.98 7.74 5.04
CA HIS A 278 -2.30 7.86 4.43
C HIS A 278 -2.25 7.36 2.99
N PRO A 279 -3.33 6.74 2.47
CA PRO A 279 -3.43 6.43 1.06
C PRO A 279 -3.23 7.69 0.21
N CYS A 280 -2.40 7.57 -0.82
CA CYS A 280 -2.15 8.66 -1.77
C CYS A 280 -3.48 9.16 -2.36
N PRO A 281 -3.79 10.46 -2.37
CA PRO A 281 -5.10 10.95 -2.82
C PRO A 281 -5.33 10.77 -4.33
N GLU A 282 -4.25 10.68 -5.13
CA GLU A 282 -4.35 10.54 -6.58
C GLU A 282 -4.62 9.08 -7.00
N CYS A 283 -3.84 8.14 -6.49
CA CYS A 283 -4.00 6.72 -6.82
C CYS A 283 -4.79 5.93 -5.79
N GLN A 284 -5.18 6.53 -4.66
CA GLN A 284 -5.94 5.90 -3.57
C GLN A 284 -5.30 4.61 -3.04
N GLY A 285 -3.98 4.57 -2.94
CA GLY A 285 -3.25 3.35 -2.51
C GLY A 285 -2.88 2.39 -3.64
N LYS A 286 -3.39 2.59 -4.87
CA LYS A 286 -3.21 1.66 -5.99
C LYS A 286 -1.81 1.65 -6.60
N ARG A 287 -0.96 2.62 -6.24
CA ARG A 287 0.45 2.79 -6.68
C ARG A 287 0.67 3.06 -8.17
N LEU A 288 -0.34 2.87 -9.02
CA LEU A 288 -0.23 2.95 -10.46
C LEU A 288 -0.89 4.22 -11.03
N LYS A 289 -0.51 4.56 -12.27
CA LYS A 289 -1.18 5.58 -13.07
C LYS A 289 -2.61 5.17 -13.44
N LYS A 290 -3.46 6.16 -13.70
CA LYS A 290 -4.88 5.94 -14.07
C LYS A 290 -4.99 5.15 -15.37
N GLU A 291 -4.09 5.39 -16.30
CA GLU A 291 -4.00 4.72 -17.59
C GLU A 291 -3.71 3.22 -17.38
N ALA A 292 -2.75 2.86 -16.53
CA ALA A 292 -2.43 1.46 -16.20
C ALA A 292 -3.62 0.73 -15.53
N LEU A 293 -4.38 1.44 -14.70
CA LEU A 293 -5.59 0.91 -14.05
C LEU A 293 -6.79 0.82 -15.00
N SER A 294 -6.71 1.38 -16.20
CA SER A 294 -7.76 1.34 -17.21
C SER A 294 -7.67 0.12 -18.14
N VAL A 295 -6.69 -0.77 -17.92
CA VAL A 295 -6.55 -2.04 -18.65
C VAL A 295 -7.17 -3.17 -17.83
N TYR A 296 -8.05 -3.94 -18.47
CA TYR A 296 -8.82 -4.99 -17.82
C TYR A 296 -8.54 -6.35 -18.47
N VAL A 297 -8.50 -7.40 -17.65
CA VAL A 297 -8.46 -8.80 -18.05
C VAL A 297 -9.57 -9.52 -17.30
N GLY A 298 -10.48 -10.19 -18.01
CA GLY A 298 -11.63 -10.85 -17.36
C GLY A 298 -12.53 -9.90 -16.56
N GLY A 299 -12.56 -8.61 -16.92
CA GLY A 299 -13.36 -7.59 -16.24
C GLY A 299 -12.70 -6.93 -15.03
N LEU A 300 -11.47 -7.31 -14.66
CA LEU A 300 -10.73 -6.72 -13.54
C LEU A 300 -9.44 -6.04 -14.00
N ASN A 301 -9.07 -4.94 -13.37
CA ASN A 301 -7.74 -4.35 -13.56
C ASN A 301 -6.67 -5.04 -12.67
N ILE A 302 -5.40 -4.73 -12.95
CA ILE A 302 -4.25 -5.33 -12.25
C ILE A 302 -4.31 -5.15 -10.72
N HIS A 303 -4.80 -4.02 -10.23
CA HIS A 303 -4.84 -3.75 -8.80
C HIS A 303 -6.01 -4.49 -8.13
N GLU A 304 -7.19 -4.51 -8.75
CA GLU A 304 -8.34 -5.28 -8.29
C GLU A 304 -8.00 -6.76 -8.18
N PHE A 305 -7.26 -7.31 -9.15
CA PHE A 305 -6.75 -8.67 -9.06
C PHE A 305 -5.82 -8.91 -7.87
N CYS A 306 -4.93 -7.96 -7.59
CA CYS A 306 -3.97 -8.05 -6.50
C CYS A 306 -4.59 -7.83 -5.10
N GLU A 307 -5.72 -7.14 -5.01
CA GLU A 307 -6.49 -6.95 -3.77
C GLU A 307 -7.33 -8.17 -3.39
N MET A 308 -7.60 -9.08 -4.33
CA MET A 308 -8.26 -10.33 -4.00
C MET A 308 -7.38 -11.21 -3.09
N PRO A 309 -7.98 -11.94 -2.14
CA PRO A 309 -7.28 -13.01 -1.43
C PRO A 309 -6.74 -14.04 -2.41
N VAL A 310 -5.56 -14.63 -2.13
CA VAL A 310 -4.90 -15.65 -2.97
C VAL A 310 -5.87 -16.78 -3.40
N SER A 311 -6.75 -17.21 -2.49
CA SER A 311 -7.77 -18.23 -2.81
C SER A 311 -8.81 -17.80 -3.84
N GLU A 312 -9.17 -16.52 -3.88
CA GLU A 312 -10.09 -15.94 -4.87
C GLU A 312 -9.36 -15.65 -6.19
N SER A 313 -8.13 -15.12 -6.11
CA SER A 313 -7.27 -14.92 -7.28
C SER A 313 -7.00 -16.23 -8.04
N LEU A 314 -6.81 -17.34 -7.32
CA LEU A 314 -6.62 -18.66 -7.92
C LEU A 314 -7.84 -19.08 -8.74
N LYS A 315 -9.02 -19.06 -8.11
CA LYS A 315 -10.30 -19.39 -8.78
C LYS A 315 -10.55 -18.49 -9.98
N PHE A 316 -10.29 -17.19 -9.85
CA PHE A 316 -10.44 -16.24 -10.95
C PHE A 316 -9.62 -16.62 -12.17
N ILE A 317 -8.35 -17.03 -11.99
CA ILE A 317 -7.47 -17.41 -13.10
C ILE A 317 -7.83 -18.78 -13.68
N GLU A 318 -8.33 -19.70 -12.85
CA GLU A 318 -8.86 -21.01 -13.28
C GLU A 318 -10.15 -20.89 -14.11
N ASP A 319 -11.01 -19.93 -13.76
CA ASP A 319 -12.29 -19.69 -14.45
C ASP A 319 -12.18 -18.65 -15.59
N LEU A 320 -11.01 -18.02 -15.75
CA LEU A 320 -10.78 -16.97 -16.75
C LEU A 320 -11.03 -17.49 -18.17
N LYS A 321 -12.05 -16.93 -18.83
CA LYS A 321 -12.38 -17.20 -20.22
C LYS A 321 -11.63 -16.23 -21.13
N LEU A 322 -10.80 -16.78 -22.00
CA LEU A 322 -10.01 -16.05 -23.00
C LEU A 322 -10.44 -16.49 -24.40
N SER A 323 -10.26 -15.63 -25.40
CA SER A 323 -10.38 -16.02 -26.80
C SER A 323 -9.31 -17.06 -27.17
N GLU A 324 -9.48 -17.73 -28.31
CA GLU A 324 -8.50 -18.74 -28.77
C GLU A 324 -7.09 -18.15 -28.91
N LYS A 325 -6.96 -16.94 -29.48
CA LYS A 325 -5.68 -16.26 -29.65
C LYS A 325 -5.04 -15.92 -28.29
N GLU A 326 -5.81 -15.35 -27.37
CA GLU A 326 -5.34 -15.00 -26.04
C GLU A 326 -4.95 -16.24 -25.23
N THR A 327 -5.70 -17.33 -25.37
CA THR A 327 -5.42 -18.60 -24.69
C THR A 327 -4.05 -19.15 -25.10
N VAL A 328 -3.73 -19.13 -26.41
CA VAL A 328 -2.42 -19.58 -26.90
C VAL A 328 -1.29 -18.70 -26.36
N ILE A 329 -1.45 -17.38 -26.38
CA ILE A 329 -0.43 -16.43 -25.92
C ILE A 329 -0.22 -16.54 -24.39
N ALA A 330 -1.31 -16.63 -23.63
CA ALA A 330 -1.27 -16.60 -22.18
C ALA A 330 -1.07 -17.98 -21.53
N ALA A 331 -1.04 -19.08 -22.28
CA ALA A 331 -1.01 -20.44 -21.73
C ALA A 331 0.09 -20.66 -20.68
N GLN A 332 1.33 -20.29 -21.01
CA GLN A 332 2.47 -20.46 -20.10
C GLN A 332 2.38 -19.52 -18.89
N ILE A 333 1.94 -18.28 -19.10
CA ILE A 333 1.77 -17.27 -18.04
C ILE A 333 0.70 -17.73 -17.05
N ARG A 334 -0.45 -18.20 -17.56
CA ARG A 334 -1.56 -18.69 -16.78
C ARG A 334 -1.17 -19.89 -15.92
N LYS A 335 -0.48 -20.88 -16.51
CA LYS A 335 0.04 -22.05 -15.79
C LYS A 335 0.96 -21.62 -14.63
N GLU A 336 1.82 -20.64 -14.89
CA GLU A 336 2.78 -20.17 -13.91
C GLU A 336 2.13 -19.36 -12.77
N ILE A 337 1.10 -18.56 -13.07
CA ILE A 337 0.31 -17.85 -12.04
C ILE A 337 -0.43 -18.84 -11.15
N ILE A 338 -1.13 -19.82 -11.74
CA ILE A 338 -1.86 -20.87 -10.99
C ILE A 338 -0.90 -21.59 -10.05
N SER A 339 0.22 -22.08 -10.57
CA SER A 339 1.26 -22.78 -9.80
C SER A 339 1.71 -21.97 -8.57
N ARG A 340 2.04 -20.68 -8.74
CA ARG A 340 2.46 -19.82 -7.62
C ARG A 340 1.35 -19.61 -6.57
N LEU A 341 0.11 -19.41 -7.02
CA LEU A 341 -1.03 -19.22 -6.12
C LEU A 341 -1.37 -20.52 -5.35
N GLU A 342 -1.28 -21.67 -6.01
CA GLU A 342 -1.42 -22.98 -5.37
C GLU A 342 -0.38 -23.20 -4.28
N PHE A 343 0.89 -22.82 -4.52
CA PHE A 343 1.93 -22.94 -3.49
C PHE A 343 1.63 -22.06 -2.28
N LEU A 344 1.24 -20.80 -2.48
CA LEU A 344 0.82 -19.92 -1.37
C LEU A 344 -0.36 -20.50 -0.60
N ASN A 345 -1.33 -21.11 -1.29
CA ASN A 345 -2.45 -21.80 -0.65
C ASN A 345 -2.01 -23.04 0.15
N SER A 346 -1.05 -23.83 -0.40
CA SER A 346 -0.52 -25.03 0.26
C SER A 346 0.18 -24.73 1.58
N VAL A 347 0.85 -23.57 1.69
CA VAL A 347 1.51 -23.12 2.93
C VAL A 347 0.56 -22.34 3.86
N GLY A 348 -0.75 -22.32 3.58
CA GLY A 348 -1.75 -21.70 4.45
C GLY A 348 -1.79 -20.17 4.40
N LEU A 349 -1.36 -19.56 3.29
CA LEU A 349 -1.37 -18.11 3.06
C LEU A 349 -2.52 -17.65 2.14
N SER A 350 -3.56 -18.47 2.03
CA SER A 350 -4.69 -18.27 1.12
C SER A 350 -5.54 -17.02 1.38
N TYR A 351 -5.43 -16.44 2.58
CA TYR A 351 -6.15 -15.25 3.03
C TYR A 351 -5.42 -13.94 2.73
N LEU A 352 -4.15 -14.00 2.34
CA LEU A 352 -3.37 -12.81 2.00
C LEU A 352 -3.81 -12.26 0.64
N THR A 353 -3.71 -10.95 0.49
CA THR A 353 -3.78 -10.29 -0.82
C THR A 353 -2.38 -10.16 -1.40
N LEU A 354 -2.26 -10.09 -2.73
CA LEU A 354 -0.98 -9.88 -3.41
C LEU A 354 -0.46 -8.45 -3.26
N SER A 355 -1.34 -7.50 -2.92
CA SER A 355 -1.03 -6.10 -2.66
C SER A 355 -0.48 -5.81 -1.26
N ARG A 356 -0.63 -6.77 -0.31
CA ARG A 356 -0.24 -6.57 1.09
C ARG A 356 1.25 -6.24 1.21
N SER A 357 1.56 -5.19 1.99
CA SER A 357 2.94 -4.76 2.20
C SER A 357 3.76 -5.83 2.92
N ALA A 358 4.96 -6.11 2.41
CA ALA A 358 5.90 -7.06 3.02
C ALA A 358 6.27 -6.70 4.47
N SER A 359 6.31 -5.39 4.81
CA SER A 359 6.60 -4.91 6.17
C SER A 359 5.53 -5.28 7.19
N THR A 360 4.32 -5.59 6.75
CA THR A 360 3.18 -5.93 7.64
C THR A 360 3.05 -7.44 7.88
N LEU A 361 3.90 -8.25 7.26
CA LEU A 361 3.89 -9.69 7.42
C LEU A 361 4.58 -10.09 8.72
N SER A 362 3.99 -11.06 9.43
CA SER A 362 4.66 -11.73 10.53
C SER A 362 5.89 -12.51 10.06
N GLY A 363 6.80 -12.83 10.99
CA GLY A 363 7.97 -13.66 10.69
C GLY A 363 7.57 -15.00 10.05
N GLY A 364 6.57 -15.68 10.62
CA GLY A 364 6.03 -16.93 10.07
C GLY A 364 5.37 -16.78 8.70
N GLU A 365 4.63 -15.70 8.43
CA GLU A 365 4.10 -15.43 7.09
C GLU A 365 5.23 -15.22 6.07
N SER A 366 6.22 -14.39 6.40
CA SER A 366 7.37 -14.09 5.53
C SER A 366 8.18 -15.35 5.22
N GLN A 367 8.43 -16.18 6.23
CA GLN A 367 9.11 -17.46 6.07
C GLN A 367 8.32 -18.42 5.16
N ARG A 368 7.00 -18.50 5.30
CA ARG A 368 6.15 -19.34 4.46
C ARG A 368 6.07 -18.84 3.01
N ILE A 369 6.08 -17.53 2.76
CA ILE A 369 6.21 -16.98 1.40
C ILE A 369 7.54 -17.39 0.78
N ARG A 370 8.64 -17.33 1.55
CA ARG A 370 9.94 -17.78 1.10
C ARG A 370 9.91 -19.27 0.75
N LEU A 371 9.29 -20.09 1.60
CA LEU A 371 9.10 -21.52 1.34
C LEU A 371 8.31 -21.77 0.05
N ALA A 372 7.17 -21.11 -0.14
CA ALA A 372 6.36 -21.21 -1.36
C ALA A 372 7.17 -20.84 -2.61
N THR A 373 7.98 -19.78 -2.53
CA THR A 373 8.88 -19.35 -3.62
C THR A 373 9.92 -20.42 -3.96
N GLN A 374 10.49 -21.07 -2.93
CA GLN A 374 11.48 -22.13 -3.14
C GLN A 374 10.86 -23.38 -3.77
N ILE A 375 9.65 -23.77 -3.37
CA ILE A 375 8.95 -24.90 -3.99
C ILE A 375 8.68 -24.61 -5.47
N GLY A 376 8.24 -23.39 -5.78
CA GLY A 376 7.98 -22.98 -7.16
C GLY A 376 9.21 -22.97 -8.06
N SER A 377 10.42 -22.88 -7.49
CA SER A 377 11.66 -22.95 -8.27
C SER A 377 11.95 -24.34 -8.87
N SER A 378 11.27 -25.39 -8.38
CA SER A 378 11.41 -26.78 -8.86
C SER A 378 12.87 -27.27 -8.93
N LEU A 379 13.73 -26.75 -8.05
CA LEU A 379 15.12 -27.17 -7.96
C LEU A 379 15.23 -28.59 -7.39
N MET A 380 16.25 -29.33 -7.85
CA MET A 380 16.59 -30.69 -7.40
C MET A 380 18.02 -30.73 -6.88
N GLY A 381 18.32 -31.65 -5.96
CA GLY A 381 19.66 -31.77 -5.37
C GLY A 381 20.04 -30.65 -4.40
N VAL A 382 19.05 -29.91 -3.88
CA VAL A 382 19.25 -28.82 -2.92
C VAL A 382 19.10 -29.35 -1.49
N LEU A 383 19.93 -28.84 -0.58
CA LEU A 383 19.76 -29.01 0.86
C LEU A 383 19.02 -27.80 1.43
N TYR A 384 17.75 -27.99 1.79
CA TYR A 384 16.95 -26.97 2.46
C TYR A 384 17.13 -27.08 3.97
N ILE A 385 17.52 -25.99 4.63
CA ILE A 385 17.60 -25.88 6.09
C ILE A 385 16.54 -24.88 6.52
N LEU A 386 15.54 -25.33 7.28
CA LEU A 386 14.42 -24.53 7.75
C LEU A 386 14.44 -24.43 9.27
N ASP A 387 14.17 -23.23 9.77
CA ASP A 387 14.15 -22.90 11.19
C ASP A 387 12.71 -22.70 11.68
N GLU A 388 12.12 -23.69 12.33
CA GLU A 388 10.76 -23.69 12.90
C GLU A 388 9.65 -23.17 11.94
N PRO A 389 9.43 -23.81 10.77
CA PRO A 389 8.43 -23.36 9.80
C PRO A 389 6.98 -23.42 10.31
N SER A 390 6.70 -24.11 11.43
CA SER A 390 5.38 -24.10 12.07
C SER A 390 5.06 -22.83 12.88
N ILE A 391 6.02 -21.89 13.04
CA ILE A 391 5.80 -20.65 13.79
C ILE A 391 4.58 -19.87 13.25
N GLY A 392 3.67 -19.52 14.17
CA GLY A 392 2.46 -18.77 13.86
C GLY A 392 1.46 -19.52 12.97
N LEU A 393 1.67 -20.82 12.74
CA LEU A 393 0.74 -21.68 12.03
C LEU A 393 -0.25 -22.30 13.02
N HIS A 394 -1.52 -22.39 12.62
CA HIS A 394 -2.52 -23.06 13.42
C HIS A 394 -2.40 -24.57 13.22
N ARG A 395 -2.66 -25.37 14.25
CA ARG A 395 -2.56 -26.84 14.20
C ARG A 395 -3.30 -27.49 13.02
N ARG A 396 -4.44 -26.92 12.62
CA ARG A 396 -5.21 -27.37 11.44
C ARG A 396 -4.40 -27.35 10.14
N ASP A 397 -3.49 -26.39 10.00
CA ASP A 397 -2.73 -26.16 8.78
C ASP A 397 -1.33 -26.82 8.84
N SER A 398 -0.93 -27.39 9.98
CA SER A 398 0.34 -28.13 10.14
C SER A 398 0.45 -29.31 9.17
N GLU A 399 -0.64 -30.04 8.94
CA GLU A 399 -0.63 -31.17 8.01
C GLU A 399 -0.30 -30.73 6.58
N LYS A 400 -0.78 -29.55 6.16
CA LYS A 400 -0.48 -29.01 4.82
C LYS A 400 1.00 -28.68 4.71
N LEU A 401 1.58 -28.02 5.72
CA LEU A 401 3.01 -27.73 5.77
C LEU A 401 3.84 -29.02 5.68
N ILE A 402 3.50 -30.05 6.46
CA ILE A 402 4.20 -31.34 6.44
C ILE A 402 4.12 -31.98 5.05
N ARG A 403 2.96 -31.98 4.39
CA ARG A 403 2.82 -32.49 3.01
C ARG A 403 3.69 -31.73 2.04
N THR A 404 3.75 -30.40 2.17
CA THR A 404 4.59 -29.55 1.33
C THR A 404 6.10 -29.84 1.54
N LEU A 405 6.54 -30.04 2.79
CA LEU A 405 7.92 -30.42 3.09
C LEU A 405 8.28 -31.80 2.53
N LYS A 406 7.36 -32.76 2.61
CA LYS A 406 7.50 -34.07 1.96
C LYS A 406 7.58 -33.94 0.44
N GLY A 407 6.75 -33.09 -0.17
CA GLY A 407 6.83 -32.78 -1.59
C GLY A 407 8.20 -32.23 -2.00
N LEU A 408 8.79 -31.31 -1.23
CA LEU A 408 10.15 -30.81 -1.47
C LEU A 408 11.19 -31.93 -1.44
N ARG A 409 11.12 -32.81 -0.45
CA ARG A 409 11.98 -34.00 -0.34
C ARG A 409 11.80 -34.92 -1.55
N ASP A 410 10.55 -35.23 -1.90
CA ASP A 410 10.20 -36.19 -2.94
C ASP A 410 10.54 -35.70 -4.35
N LEU A 411 10.70 -34.38 -4.54
CA LEU A 411 11.29 -33.79 -5.76
C LEU A 411 12.78 -34.12 -5.93
N GLY A 412 13.44 -34.76 -4.96
CA GLY A 412 14.85 -35.10 -5.00
C GLY A 412 15.75 -34.15 -4.21
N ASN A 413 15.20 -33.51 -3.17
CA ASN A 413 15.94 -32.63 -2.27
C ASN A 413 16.10 -33.24 -0.88
N SER A 414 17.02 -32.69 -0.09
CA SER A 414 17.14 -32.99 1.34
C SER A 414 16.60 -31.83 2.16
N VAL A 415 15.81 -32.13 3.20
CA VAL A 415 15.15 -31.11 4.02
C VAL A 415 15.53 -31.34 5.48
N ILE A 416 16.27 -30.40 6.07
CA ILE A 416 16.59 -30.36 7.50
C ILE A 416 15.70 -29.30 8.13
N VAL A 417 14.93 -29.70 9.14
CA VAL A 417 14.01 -28.80 9.85
C VAL A 417 14.36 -28.79 11.33
N VAL A 418 14.63 -27.61 11.87
CA VAL A 418 14.67 -27.37 13.31
C VAL A 418 13.24 -27.20 13.78
N GLU A 419 12.74 -28.07 14.65
CA GLU A 419 11.34 -28.07 15.06
C GLU A 419 11.13 -28.58 16.49
N HIS A 420 10.02 -28.16 17.05
CA HIS A 420 9.52 -28.58 18.35
C HIS A 420 8.07 -29.10 18.28
N ASP A 421 7.42 -29.02 17.11
CA ASP A 421 6.08 -29.55 16.88
C ASP A 421 6.05 -31.09 16.87
N LYS A 422 5.09 -31.64 17.61
CA LYS A 422 4.90 -33.07 17.79
C LYS A 422 4.49 -33.78 16.49
N GLU A 423 3.64 -33.16 15.68
CA GLU A 423 3.16 -33.79 14.44
C GLU A 423 4.26 -33.82 13.38
N THR A 424 5.07 -32.75 13.31
CA THR A 424 6.23 -32.66 12.42
C THR A 424 7.29 -33.69 12.79
N MET A 425 7.69 -33.77 14.06
CA MET A 425 8.63 -34.80 14.53
C MET A 425 8.16 -36.22 14.21
N ARG A 426 6.88 -36.53 14.42
CA ARG A 426 6.32 -37.86 14.13
C ARG A 426 6.31 -38.21 12.64
N ASN A 427 6.28 -37.22 11.76
CA ASN A 427 6.26 -37.40 10.31
C ASN A 427 7.65 -37.31 9.67
N ALA A 428 8.69 -37.05 10.45
CA ALA A 428 10.06 -37.00 9.97
C ALA A 428 10.57 -38.42 9.66
N ASP A 429 11.34 -38.56 8.58
CA ASP A 429 12.02 -39.82 8.26
C ASP A 429 13.15 -40.11 9.25
N PHE A 430 13.74 -39.05 9.80
CA PHE A 430 14.91 -39.09 10.67
C PHE A 430 14.91 -37.89 11.61
N ILE A 431 15.32 -38.09 12.87
CA ILE A 431 15.43 -37.06 13.90
C ILE A 431 16.84 -37.08 14.48
N VAL A 432 17.40 -35.90 14.68
CA VAL A 432 18.61 -35.66 15.49
C VAL A 432 18.17 -34.90 16.73
N ASP A 433 18.23 -35.54 17.89
CA ASP A 433 17.90 -34.94 19.19
C ASP A 433 19.15 -34.32 19.81
N MET A 434 19.14 -32.99 19.99
CA MET A 434 20.30 -32.20 20.39
C MET A 434 20.25 -31.80 21.88
N GLY A 435 21.33 -32.08 22.60
CA GLY A 435 21.69 -31.62 23.94
C GLY A 435 20.73 -32.07 25.05
N PRO A 436 21.19 -32.69 26.16
CA PRO A 436 20.30 -32.92 27.29
C PRO A 436 19.91 -31.61 28.01
N GLY A 437 20.60 -30.49 27.72
CA GLY A 437 20.32 -29.15 28.23
C GLY A 437 20.79 -28.04 27.28
N ALA A 438 20.77 -26.79 27.76
CA ALA A 438 21.16 -25.60 26.99
C ALA A 438 22.58 -25.11 27.32
N GLY A 439 23.18 -24.32 26.41
CA GLY A 439 24.50 -23.72 26.60
C GLY A 439 25.60 -24.75 26.80
N ALA A 440 26.44 -24.57 27.83
CA ALA A 440 27.54 -25.49 28.16
C ALA A 440 27.09 -26.92 28.52
N HIS A 441 25.80 -27.13 28.81
CA HIS A 441 25.22 -28.43 29.12
C HIS A 441 24.56 -29.11 27.90
N GLY A 442 24.64 -28.47 26.73
CA GLY A 442 24.07 -28.95 25.46
C GLY A 442 25.15 -29.30 24.43
N GLY A 443 24.77 -29.27 23.15
CA GLY A 443 25.72 -29.45 22.04
C GLY A 443 26.09 -30.90 21.69
N GLU A 444 25.54 -31.88 22.41
CA GLU A 444 25.74 -33.31 22.13
C GLU A 444 24.56 -33.91 21.37
N ILE A 445 24.79 -34.95 20.57
CA ILE A 445 23.69 -35.73 19.96
C ILE A 445 23.21 -36.77 20.99
N VAL A 446 22.03 -36.57 21.56
CA VAL A 446 21.45 -37.44 22.61
C VAL A 446 20.86 -38.70 22.01
N ALA A 447 20.18 -38.56 20.88
CA ALA A 447 19.53 -39.64 20.14
C ALA A 447 19.52 -39.29 18.66
N ILE A 448 19.67 -40.31 17.81
CA ILE A 448 19.66 -40.15 16.36
C ILE A 448 18.99 -41.38 15.74
N GLY A 449 18.09 -41.16 14.79
CA GLY A 449 17.33 -42.24 14.16
C GLY A 449 15.90 -41.86 13.79
N PRO A 450 15.08 -42.84 13.36
CA PRO A 450 13.67 -42.60 13.09
C PRO A 450 12.91 -42.24 14.40
N PRO A 451 11.72 -41.62 14.32
CA PRO A 451 10.97 -41.16 15.49
C PRO A 451 10.73 -42.25 16.56
N GLU A 452 10.57 -43.50 16.16
CA GLU A 452 10.40 -44.64 17.07
C GLU A 452 11.66 -44.91 17.89
N ALA A 453 12.85 -44.71 17.32
CA ALA A 453 14.12 -44.86 18.03
C ALA A 453 14.30 -43.76 19.08
N ILE A 454 13.93 -42.52 18.76
CA ILE A 454 13.94 -41.40 19.70
C ILE A 454 13.00 -41.69 20.89
N CYS A 455 11.81 -42.22 20.62
CA CYS A 455 10.84 -42.59 21.65
C CYS A 455 11.34 -43.70 22.59
N LYS A 456 12.19 -44.62 22.11
CA LYS A 456 12.77 -45.72 22.89
C LYS A 456 13.98 -45.27 23.73
N ASN A 457 14.67 -44.20 23.34
CA ASN A 457 15.86 -43.74 24.05
C ASN A 457 15.48 -43.05 25.37
N PRO A 458 15.86 -43.60 26.54
CA PRO A 458 15.51 -43.01 27.83
C PRO A 458 16.24 -41.69 28.12
N LYS A 459 17.39 -41.43 27.49
CA LYS A 459 18.15 -40.18 27.64
C LYS A 459 17.53 -39.02 26.87
N SER A 460 16.72 -39.30 25.84
CA SER A 460 16.05 -38.28 25.03
C SER A 460 14.91 -37.61 25.80
N LEU A 461 15.07 -36.33 26.14
CA LEU A 461 13.99 -35.54 26.74
C LEU A 461 12.81 -35.42 25.77
N THR A 462 13.11 -35.19 24.49
CA THR A 462 12.15 -35.15 23.38
C THR A 462 11.34 -36.45 23.31
N GLY A 463 12.01 -37.61 23.33
CA GLY A 463 11.38 -38.93 23.37
C GLY A 463 10.46 -39.13 24.57
N GLN A 464 10.84 -38.64 25.76
CA GLN A 464 9.98 -38.69 26.95
C GLN A 464 8.69 -37.87 26.78
N TYR A 465 8.73 -36.72 26.09
CA TYR A 465 7.53 -35.93 25.78
C TYR A 465 6.70 -36.54 24.63
N LEU A 466 7.35 -37.09 23.59
CA LEU A 466 6.66 -37.73 22.46
C LEU A 466 5.85 -38.96 22.90
N THR A 467 6.42 -39.75 23.83
CA THR A 467 5.78 -40.92 24.43
C THR A 467 4.78 -40.59 25.54
N GLY A 468 4.79 -39.35 26.05
CA GLY A 468 3.92 -38.91 27.14
C GLY A 468 4.39 -39.33 28.55
N LYS A 469 5.59 -39.91 28.67
CA LYS A 469 6.25 -40.13 29.99
C LYS A 469 6.40 -38.81 30.73
N LYS A 470 6.79 -37.75 30.00
CA LYS A 470 6.68 -36.36 30.44
C LYS A 470 5.54 -35.68 29.68
N LYS A 471 4.85 -34.77 30.36
CA LYS A 471 3.77 -33.95 29.80
C LYS A 471 3.66 -32.65 30.59
N ILE A 472 3.14 -31.62 29.94
CA ILE A 472 2.73 -30.40 30.64
C ILE A 472 1.43 -30.73 31.38
N PRO A 473 1.40 -30.70 32.72
CA PRO A 473 0.21 -31.06 33.47
C PRO A 473 -0.88 -30.02 33.28
N LEU A 474 -2.13 -30.48 33.12
CA LEU A 474 -3.28 -29.59 33.16
C LEU A 474 -3.50 -29.14 34.62
N PRO A 475 -3.75 -27.84 34.87
CA PRO A 475 -4.08 -27.36 36.22
C PRO A 475 -5.32 -28.09 36.75
N LYS A 476 -5.24 -28.59 37.99
CA LYS A 476 -6.38 -29.25 38.66
C LYS A 476 -7.52 -28.26 38.92
N THR A 477 -7.16 -27.02 39.22
CA THR A 477 -8.08 -25.89 39.42
C THR A 477 -7.70 -24.76 38.48
N ARG A 478 -8.71 -24.04 37.99
CA ARG A 478 -8.53 -22.84 37.17
C ARG A 478 -8.85 -21.61 38.02
N ARG A 479 -8.22 -20.47 37.71
CA ARG A 479 -8.53 -19.20 38.38
C ARG A 479 -9.98 -18.84 38.09
N GLU A 480 -10.73 -18.49 39.14
CA GLU A 480 -12.11 -18.03 38.98
C GLU A 480 -12.14 -16.70 38.24
N ILE A 481 -13.14 -16.55 37.36
CA ILE A 481 -13.37 -15.31 36.63
C ILE A 481 -14.12 -14.36 37.54
N THR A 482 -13.50 -13.22 37.84
CA THR A 482 -14.13 -12.15 38.61
C THR A 482 -14.92 -11.20 37.71
N ASP A 483 -15.62 -10.23 38.31
CA ASP A 483 -16.32 -9.17 37.57
C ASP A 483 -15.38 -8.11 36.98
N ARG A 484 -14.08 -8.14 37.34
CA ARG A 484 -13.07 -7.22 36.80
C ARG A 484 -12.71 -7.61 35.37
N ARG A 485 -13.16 -6.82 34.40
CA ARG A 485 -12.96 -7.08 32.97
C ARG A 485 -12.62 -5.80 32.20
N ILE A 486 -11.84 -5.96 31.15
CA ILE A 486 -11.68 -4.93 30.12
C ILE A 486 -12.64 -5.30 28.98
N LYS A 487 -13.45 -4.35 28.51
CA LYS A 487 -14.34 -4.55 27.37
C LYS A 487 -13.90 -3.72 26.19
N ILE A 488 -13.73 -4.36 25.04
CA ILE A 488 -13.49 -3.72 23.76
C ILE A 488 -14.80 -3.77 22.99
N ILE A 489 -15.34 -2.61 22.63
CA ILE A 489 -16.62 -2.49 21.93
C ILE A 489 -16.38 -2.09 20.48
N GLY A 490 -17.01 -2.81 19.55
CA GLY A 490 -17.05 -2.52 18.13
C GLY A 490 -15.71 -2.54 17.42
N ALA A 491 -14.84 -3.52 17.73
CA ALA A 491 -13.54 -3.68 17.10
C ALA A 491 -13.68 -3.99 15.59
N GLU A 492 -13.11 -3.13 14.73
CA GLU A 492 -13.28 -3.12 13.27
C GLU A 492 -11.96 -2.92 12.51
N GLU A 493 -10.82 -3.12 13.18
CA GLU A 493 -9.51 -3.00 12.52
C GLU A 493 -9.27 -4.17 11.55
N ASN A 494 -8.79 -3.86 10.34
CA ASN A 494 -8.57 -4.83 9.24
C ASN A 494 -9.81 -5.69 8.93
N ASN A 495 -9.75 -6.99 9.24
CA ASN A 495 -10.79 -7.96 8.92
C ASN A 495 -11.75 -8.26 10.10
N LEU A 496 -11.62 -7.51 11.20
CA LEU A 496 -12.54 -7.62 12.33
C LEU A 496 -13.91 -7.04 11.95
N LYS A 497 -14.98 -7.72 12.35
CA LYS A 497 -16.36 -7.41 11.93
C LYS A 497 -17.17 -6.73 13.04
N LYS A 498 -16.70 -5.58 13.53
CA LYS A 498 -17.32 -4.81 14.65
C LYS A 498 -17.62 -5.70 15.85
N ILE A 499 -16.63 -6.43 16.32
CA ILE A 499 -16.80 -7.41 17.40
C ILE A 499 -16.67 -6.77 18.78
N ASP A 500 -17.46 -7.27 19.73
CA ASP A 500 -17.33 -6.93 21.15
C ASP A 500 -16.59 -8.06 21.87
N VAL A 501 -15.60 -7.72 22.70
CA VAL A 501 -14.75 -8.69 23.40
C VAL A 501 -14.56 -8.28 24.85
N GLU A 502 -14.77 -9.21 25.77
CA GLU A 502 -14.47 -9.03 27.20
C GLU A 502 -13.25 -9.86 27.62
N ILE A 503 -12.32 -9.23 28.34
CA ILE A 503 -11.08 -9.84 28.83
C ILE A 503 -11.09 -9.83 30.35
N PRO A 504 -11.16 -10.99 31.02
CA PRO A 504 -11.14 -11.06 32.47
C PRO A 504 -9.75 -10.77 33.04
N LEU A 505 -9.70 -9.88 34.02
CA LEU A 505 -8.46 -9.51 34.72
C LEU A 505 -8.08 -10.54 35.79
N GLY A 506 -6.78 -10.63 36.10
CA GLY A 506 -6.25 -11.57 37.09
C GLY A 506 -6.23 -13.03 36.63
N THR A 507 -6.43 -13.28 35.33
CA THR A 507 -6.44 -14.63 34.75
C THR A 507 -5.41 -14.77 33.63
N LEU A 508 -5.16 -16.03 33.21
CA LEU A 508 -4.35 -16.31 32.01
C LEU A 508 -5.29 -16.41 30.81
N THR A 509 -5.39 -15.34 30.03
CA THR A 509 -6.23 -15.27 28.83
C THR A 509 -5.41 -15.62 27.61
N CYS A 510 -5.84 -16.63 26.85
CA CYS A 510 -5.22 -17.03 25.59
C CYS A 510 -6.14 -16.67 24.42
N VAL A 511 -5.69 -15.80 23.52
CA VAL A 511 -6.39 -15.48 22.28
C VAL A 511 -5.92 -16.46 21.20
N SER A 512 -6.81 -17.35 20.77
CA SER A 512 -6.51 -18.42 19.81
C SER A 512 -7.35 -18.29 18.54
N GLY A 513 -6.94 -19.00 17.48
CA GLY A 513 -7.59 -18.95 16.17
C GLY A 513 -6.61 -19.18 15.02
N VAL A 514 -7.14 -19.42 13.82
CA VAL A 514 -6.35 -19.69 12.60
C VAL A 514 -5.51 -18.48 12.17
N SER A 515 -4.46 -18.71 11.36
CA SER A 515 -3.70 -17.58 10.77
C SER A 515 -4.65 -16.70 9.95
N GLY A 516 -4.48 -15.38 10.04
CA GLY A 516 -5.38 -14.42 9.38
C GLY A 516 -6.71 -14.16 10.09
N SER A 517 -7.04 -14.80 11.22
CA SER A 517 -8.33 -14.58 11.92
C SER A 517 -8.47 -13.22 12.63
N GLY A 518 -7.51 -12.31 12.51
CA GLY A 518 -7.53 -11.00 13.17
C GLY A 518 -6.98 -10.98 14.61
N LYS A 519 -6.29 -12.03 15.08
CA LYS A 519 -5.71 -12.07 16.45
C LYS A 519 -4.80 -10.88 16.74
N SER A 520 -3.84 -10.60 15.86
CA SER A 520 -2.90 -9.49 16.01
C SER A 520 -3.60 -8.14 15.88
N SER A 521 -4.61 -8.03 15.01
CA SER A 521 -5.44 -6.83 14.89
C SER A 521 -6.19 -6.53 16.19
N LEU A 522 -6.73 -7.56 16.84
CA LEU A 522 -7.41 -7.39 18.13
C LEU A 522 -6.43 -7.08 19.27
N VAL A 523 -5.39 -7.91 19.45
CA VAL A 523 -4.50 -7.84 20.62
C VAL A 523 -3.49 -6.70 20.51
N ASN A 524 -2.80 -6.57 19.37
CA ASN A 524 -1.72 -5.61 19.23
C ASN A 524 -2.25 -4.26 18.72
N GLU A 525 -3.03 -4.27 17.63
CA GLU A 525 -3.45 -3.02 16.98
C GLU A 525 -4.54 -2.28 17.75
N ILE A 526 -5.45 -2.99 18.42
CA ILE A 526 -6.52 -2.37 19.22
C ILE A 526 -6.16 -2.38 20.70
N ILE A 527 -6.16 -3.55 21.36
CA ILE A 527 -6.10 -3.64 22.82
C ILE A 527 -4.82 -3.00 23.37
N TYR A 528 -3.65 -3.43 22.87
CA TYR A 528 -2.38 -2.91 23.37
C TYR A 528 -2.22 -1.42 23.08
N LYS A 529 -2.41 -0.99 21.82
CA LYS A 529 -2.24 0.42 21.46
C LYS A 529 -3.21 1.34 22.20
N ALA A 530 -4.49 0.96 22.35
CA ALA A 530 -5.46 1.76 23.09
C ALA A 530 -5.08 1.86 24.57
N LEU A 531 -4.77 0.74 25.22
CA LEU A 531 -4.35 0.75 26.62
C LEU A 531 -3.00 1.45 26.83
N ALA A 532 -2.07 1.36 25.89
CA ALA A 532 -0.78 2.03 25.97
C ALA A 532 -0.93 3.55 25.80
N ALA A 533 -1.80 3.99 24.89
CA ALA A 533 -2.13 5.39 24.73
C ALA A 533 -2.79 5.96 26.00
N GLU A 534 -3.78 5.26 26.57
CA GLU A 534 -4.50 5.73 27.77
C GLU A 534 -3.67 5.63 29.06
N ARG A 535 -2.97 4.51 29.29
CA ARG A 535 -2.35 4.19 30.58
C ARG A 535 -0.86 4.49 30.63
N ASN A 536 -0.15 4.29 29.52
CA ASN A 536 1.28 4.57 29.44
C ASN A 536 1.58 5.94 28.79
N ARG A 537 0.57 6.64 28.25
CA ARG A 537 0.72 7.87 27.46
C ARG A 537 1.61 7.69 26.23
N ALA A 538 1.56 6.51 25.62
CA ALA A 538 2.31 6.23 24.41
C ALA A 538 1.69 6.96 23.21
N LYS A 539 2.53 7.53 22.33
CA LYS A 539 2.10 8.15 21.06
C LYS A 539 1.82 7.07 20.00
N LEU A 540 0.77 6.28 20.23
CA LEU A 540 0.35 5.20 19.34
C LEU A 540 -1.11 5.42 18.95
N ARG A 541 -1.39 5.36 17.65
CA ARG A 541 -2.77 5.35 17.16
C ARG A 541 -3.34 3.92 17.26
N PRO A 542 -4.37 3.68 18.08
CA PRO A 542 -5.05 2.39 18.07
C PRO A 542 -5.79 2.18 16.74
N GLY A 543 -5.98 0.91 16.37
CA GLY A 543 -6.84 0.52 15.26
C GLY A 543 -8.29 0.95 15.47
N LYS A 544 -9.17 0.69 14.51
CA LYS A 544 -10.59 1.07 14.56
C LYS A 544 -11.36 0.25 15.60
N PHE A 545 -11.96 0.95 16.55
CA PHE A 545 -12.91 0.42 17.54
C PHE A 545 -13.82 1.55 18.03
N VAL A 546 -14.93 1.22 18.71
CA VAL A 546 -15.88 2.21 19.21
C VAL A 546 -15.41 2.81 20.54
N ARG A 547 -15.12 1.97 21.53
CA ARG A 547 -14.58 2.40 22.84
C ARG A 547 -14.04 1.22 23.67
N ILE A 548 -13.29 1.56 24.71
CA ILE A 548 -12.78 0.64 25.72
C ILE A 548 -13.38 0.97 27.08
N GLU A 549 -13.81 -0.04 27.82
CA GLU A 549 -14.36 0.09 29.17
C GLU A 549 -13.52 -0.75 30.15
N GLY A 550 -13.39 -0.30 31.39
CA GLY A 550 -12.62 -1.02 32.42
C GLY A 550 -11.11 -0.80 32.35
N SER A 551 -10.63 0.15 31.53
CA SER A 551 -9.18 0.45 31.45
C SER A 551 -8.66 1.03 32.76
N GLU A 552 -9.52 1.65 33.58
CA GLU A 552 -9.21 2.20 34.91
C GLU A 552 -8.86 1.16 35.96
N LEU A 553 -9.14 -0.11 35.67
CA LEU A 553 -8.83 -1.23 36.55
C LEU A 553 -7.36 -1.68 36.47
N ILE A 554 -6.55 -1.08 35.58
CA ILE A 554 -5.13 -1.37 35.38
C ILE A 554 -4.26 -0.11 35.45
N ASP A 555 -3.07 -0.23 36.02
CA ASP A 555 -2.14 0.90 36.16
C ASP A 555 -1.32 1.13 34.89
N LYS A 556 -0.84 0.05 34.27
CA LYS A 556 -0.01 0.07 33.06
C LYS A 556 -0.19 -1.20 32.23
N VAL A 557 0.11 -1.11 30.95
CA VAL A 557 0.16 -2.27 30.04
C VAL A 557 1.59 -2.51 29.58
N ILE A 558 2.04 -3.77 29.55
CA ILE A 558 3.36 -4.15 29.06
C ILE A 558 3.19 -5.09 27.88
N CYS A 559 3.71 -4.71 26.72
CA CYS A 559 3.87 -5.62 25.58
C CYS A 559 5.29 -6.16 25.61
N ILE A 560 5.41 -7.48 25.76
CA ILE A 560 6.67 -8.18 25.57
C ILE A 560 6.69 -8.65 24.12
N ASP A 561 7.33 -7.85 23.26
CA ASP A 561 7.37 -8.12 21.83
C ASP A 561 8.46 -9.14 21.44
N GLN A 562 8.46 -9.52 20.17
CA GLN A 562 9.46 -10.40 19.56
C GLN A 562 10.48 -9.61 18.72
N SER A 563 10.50 -8.28 18.87
CA SER A 563 11.46 -7.44 18.16
C SER A 563 12.87 -7.67 18.74
N PRO A 564 13.93 -7.50 17.94
CA PRO A 564 15.28 -7.66 18.44
C PRO A 564 15.55 -6.62 19.55
N ILE A 565 16.18 -7.06 20.64
CA ILE A 565 16.57 -6.24 21.81
C ILE A 565 17.27 -4.94 21.39
N GLY A 566 18.08 -5.01 20.34
CA GLY A 566 18.58 -3.84 19.63
C GLY A 566 19.10 -4.20 18.25
N ARG A 567 19.30 -3.17 17.43
CA ARG A 567 19.79 -3.32 16.05
C ARG A 567 21.32 -3.22 15.93
N THR A 568 22.01 -3.06 17.05
CA THR A 568 23.47 -2.92 17.09
C THR A 568 24.09 -3.89 18.09
N PRO A 569 25.36 -4.30 17.89
CA PRO A 569 26.08 -5.16 18.84
C PRO A 569 26.24 -4.58 20.25
N ARG A 570 25.94 -3.29 20.45
CA ARG A 570 25.98 -2.64 21.78
C ARG A 570 24.84 -3.10 22.68
N SER A 571 23.73 -3.56 22.10
CA SER A 571 22.57 -4.06 22.83
C SER A 571 22.76 -5.55 23.13
N ASN A 572 22.93 -5.88 24.39
CA ASN A 572 23.05 -7.24 24.91
C ASN A 572 22.20 -7.41 26.19
N PRO A 573 22.05 -8.63 26.73
CA PRO A 573 21.24 -8.86 27.92
C PRO A 573 21.66 -8.00 29.13
N ALA A 574 22.96 -7.79 29.34
CA ALA A 574 23.46 -7.01 30.48
C ALA A 574 23.15 -5.51 30.34
N THR A 575 23.26 -4.95 29.12
CA THR A 575 22.90 -3.55 28.87
C THR A 575 21.38 -3.33 28.90
N TYR A 576 20.60 -4.29 28.40
CA TYR A 576 19.15 -4.16 28.35
C TYR A 576 18.49 -4.27 29.72
N THR A 577 19.01 -5.14 30.58
CA THR A 577 18.51 -5.32 31.95
C THR A 577 19.03 -4.29 32.94
N GLY A 578 19.97 -3.42 32.55
CA GLY A 578 20.67 -2.48 33.44
C GLY A 578 21.73 -3.15 34.34
N LEU A 579 21.93 -4.46 34.24
CA LEU A 579 22.94 -5.20 35.02
C LEU A 579 24.34 -4.62 34.82
N PHE A 580 24.66 -4.17 33.61
CA PHE A 580 25.98 -3.63 33.30
C PHE A 580 26.30 -2.33 34.06
N ASP A 581 25.28 -1.58 34.50
CA ASP A 581 25.46 -0.36 35.29
C ASP A 581 26.01 -0.70 36.68
N GLY A 582 25.39 -1.68 37.35
CA GLY A 582 25.88 -2.17 38.64
C GLY A 582 27.26 -2.81 38.55
N ILE A 583 27.57 -3.50 37.44
CA ILE A 583 28.94 -4.01 37.21
C ILE A 583 29.92 -2.84 37.08
N ARG A 584 29.59 -1.79 36.32
CA ARG A 584 30.48 -0.63 36.15
C ARG A 584 30.73 0.09 37.46
N GLU A 585 29.70 0.30 38.28
CA GLU A 585 29.83 0.92 39.59
C GLU A 585 30.82 0.14 40.48
N LEU A 586 30.71 -1.19 40.51
CA LEU A 586 31.59 -2.06 41.31
C LEU A 586 33.06 -2.01 40.90
N TYR A 587 33.37 -1.74 39.62
CA TYR A 587 34.75 -1.59 39.13
C TYR A 587 35.26 -0.14 39.14
N SER A 588 34.38 0.84 39.41
CA SER A 588 34.73 2.25 39.57
C SER A 588 35.01 2.65 41.02
N MET A 589 34.65 1.78 41.96
CA MET A 589 35.11 1.79 43.36
C MET A 589 36.46 1.09 43.46
#